data_AF-A0A3C0NH72-F1
#
_entry.id   AF-A0A3C0NH72-F1
#
_cell.length_a   1.000
_cell.length_b   1.000
_cell.length_c   1.000
_cell.angle_alpha   90.00
_cell.angle_beta   90.00
_cell.angle_gamma   90.00
#
_symmetry.space_group_name_H-M   'P 1'
#
loop_
_entity.id
_entity.type
_entity.pdbx_description
1 polymer ?
#
loop_
_entity_poly.entity_id
_entity_poly.type
_entity_poly.pdbx_seq_one_letter_code
_entity_poly.pdbx_strand_id
1 'polypeptide(L)'
;VSGLERHYQTFNFSLNGSYTTHRFIWTSKDIYFQSFHGHGNDQKKKIAEWYYKPQEKSKYIPRQPLPIYLNLWLFKGQPPTDLQEVEVIVSQFKFTPCS
;
A
#
# COMPACT_ATOMS: atom_id res chain seq x y z
N VAL A 1 22.24 -2.72 -5.47
CA VAL A 1 22.57 -1.40 -4.90
C VAL A 1 22.79 -1.58 -3.41
N SER A 2 24.04 -1.55 -2.95
CA SER A 2 24.34 -1.43 -1.51
C SER A 2 23.96 -0.02 -1.05
N GLY A 3 23.36 0.14 0.13
CA GLY A 3 23.42 1.41 0.88
C GLY A 3 22.10 2.07 1.32
N LEU A 4 20.94 1.44 1.14
CA LEU A 4 19.68 1.91 1.71
C LEU A 4 19.08 0.85 2.64
N GLU A 5 18.79 1.27 3.88
CA GLU A 5 18.04 0.44 4.81
C GLU A 5 16.63 0.20 4.25
N ARG A 6 16.15 -1.04 4.33
CA ARG A 6 14.79 -1.37 3.91
C ARG A 6 13.83 -0.95 5.01
N HIS A 7 12.94 -0.01 4.70
CA HIS A 7 11.80 0.31 5.54
C HIS A 7 10.56 -0.41 5.02
N TYR A 8 9.91 -1.18 5.89
CA TYR A 8 8.64 -1.81 5.61
C TYR A 8 7.80 -1.83 6.89
N GLN A 9 6.48 -1.82 6.74
CA GLN A 9 5.53 -1.96 7.82
C GLN A 9 4.59 -3.12 7.50
N THR A 10 4.47 -4.06 8.43
CA THR A 10 3.46 -5.13 8.38
C THR A 10 2.33 -4.79 9.34
N PHE A 11 1.14 -5.29 9.04
CA PHE A 11 -0.03 -5.19 9.90
C PHE A 11 -0.88 -6.45 9.76
N ASN A 12 -1.64 -6.77 10.80
CA ASN A 12 -2.57 -7.88 10.74
C ASN A 12 -3.73 -7.52 9.80
N PHE A 13 -3.94 -8.36 8.78
CA PHE A 13 -4.99 -8.17 7.80
C PHE A 13 -6.16 -9.10 8.11
N SER A 14 -7.01 -8.66 9.03
CA SER A 14 -8.29 -9.32 9.31
C SER A 14 -9.40 -8.50 8.67
N LEU A 15 -10.32 -9.16 7.96
CA LEU A 15 -11.42 -8.51 7.26
C LEU A 15 -12.74 -8.88 7.92
N ASN A 16 -13.62 -7.89 8.11
CA ASN A 16 -15.00 -8.08 8.56
C ASN A 16 -16.02 -8.01 7.40
N GLY A 17 -15.52 -8.08 6.16
CA GLY A 17 -16.29 -8.00 4.93
C GLY A 17 -15.38 -8.17 3.70
N SER A 18 -15.94 -8.06 2.49
CA SER A 18 -15.19 -8.39 1.26
C SER A 18 -14.40 -7.23 0.65
N TYR A 19 -14.67 -5.99 1.07
CA TYR A 19 -14.11 -4.80 0.45
C TYR A 19 -13.11 -4.10 1.38
N THR A 20 -12.09 -3.51 0.77
CA THR A 20 -11.16 -2.60 1.43
C THR A 20 -10.92 -1.35 0.59
N THR A 21 -10.42 -0.31 1.25
CA THR A 21 -9.86 0.86 0.58
C THR A 21 -8.44 1.07 1.07
N HIS A 22 -7.48 1.13 0.13
CA HIS A 22 -6.08 1.43 0.42
C HIS A 22 -5.73 2.80 -0.16
N ARG A 23 -5.08 3.64 0.65
CA ARG A 23 -4.71 5.01 0.29
C ARG A 23 -3.25 5.27 0.57
N PHE A 24 -2.61 5.92 -0.38
CA PHE A 24 -1.30 6.54 -0.21
C PHE A 24 -1.45 8.05 -0.44
N ILE A 25 -1.07 8.85 0.56
CA ILE A 25 -0.77 10.26 0.37
C ILE A 25 0.76 10.35 0.28
N TRP A 26 1.27 10.62 -0.91
CA TRP A 26 2.70 10.56 -1.20
C TRP A 26 3.18 11.95 -1.61
N THR A 27 4.00 12.57 -0.75
CA THR A 27 4.64 13.86 -1.03
C THR A 27 6.15 13.69 -1.18
N SER A 28 6.87 14.75 -1.54
CA SER A 28 8.35 14.74 -1.54
C SER A 28 8.97 14.69 -0.14
N LYS A 29 8.15 14.77 0.92
CA LYS A 29 8.60 14.86 2.32
C LYS A 29 8.22 13.65 3.16
N ASP A 30 7.09 13.03 2.85
CA ASP A 30 6.53 11.93 3.62
C ASP A 30 5.54 11.10 2.79
N ILE A 31 5.31 9.88 3.25
CA ILE A 31 4.32 8.96 2.69
C ILE A 31 3.41 8.52 3.81
N TYR A 32 2.11 8.75 3.66
CA TYR A 32 1.10 8.29 4.61
C TYR A 32 0.23 7.22 3.95
N PHE A 33 0.36 6.00 4.47
CA PHE A 33 -0.45 4.86 4.08
C PHE A 33 -1.62 4.68 5.04
N GLN A 34 -2.80 4.38 4.51
CA GLN A 34 -3.97 3.99 5.27
C GLN A 34 -4.72 2.85 4.59
N SER A 35 -5.31 1.99 5.41
CA SER A 35 -6.15 0.87 5.01
C SER A 35 -7.46 0.90 5.78
N PHE A 36 -8.59 0.70 5.10
CA PHE A 36 -9.92 0.73 5.68
C PHE A 36 -10.75 -0.49 5.26
N HIS A 37 -11.68 -0.90 6.11
CA HIS A 37 -12.76 -1.80 5.74
C HIS A 37 -13.81 -1.07 4.90
N GLY A 38 -14.31 -1.75 3.87
CA GLY A 38 -15.29 -1.22 2.95
C GLY A 38 -14.75 -0.16 1.99
N HIS A 39 -15.67 0.45 1.25
CA HIS A 39 -15.37 1.60 0.41
C HIS A 39 -15.35 2.90 1.23
N GLY A 40 -14.37 3.77 0.95
CA GLY A 40 -14.29 5.12 1.51
C GLY A 40 -13.16 5.31 2.52
N ASN A 41 -13.29 6.35 3.35
CA ASN A 41 -12.21 6.84 4.23
C ASN A 41 -12.65 7.01 5.70
N ASP A 42 -13.67 6.28 6.12
CA ASP A 42 -14.19 6.35 7.48
C ASP A 42 -13.13 5.88 8.48
N GLN A 43 -12.67 6.79 9.34
CA GLN A 43 -11.62 6.52 10.32
C GLN A 43 -12.04 5.46 11.34
N LYS A 44 -13.34 5.27 11.58
CA LYS A 44 -13.85 4.20 12.45
C LYS A 44 -13.66 2.81 11.87
N LYS A 45 -13.43 2.71 10.55
CA LYS A 45 -13.21 1.46 9.80
C LYS A 45 -11.74 1.20 9.48
N LYS A 46 -10.81 1.90 10.13
CA LYS A 46 -9.38 1.78 9.86
C LYS A 46 -8.85 0.40 10.26
N ILE A 47 -8.20 -0.26 9.32
CA ILE A 47 -7.47 -1.53 9.52
C ILE A 47 -6.05 -1.22 10.00
N ALA A 48 -5.38 -0.29 9.30
CA ALA A 48 -4.00 0.06 9.56
C ALA A 48 -3.67 1.45 9.04
N GLU A 49 -2.62 2.04 9.59
CA GLU A 49 -1.97 3.21 9.03
C GLU A 49 -0.47 3.17 9.28
N TRP A 50 0.27 3.83 8.42
CA TRP A 50 1.70 3.99 8.57
C TRP A 50 2.13 5.34 8.04
N TYR A 51 2.84 6.10 8.87
CA TYR A 51 3.39 7.38 8.47
C TYR A 51 4.91 7.30 8.33
N TYR A 52 5.40 7.32 7.10
CA TYR A 52 6.81 7.23 6.78
C TYR A 52 7.42 8.62 6.60
N LYS A 53 8.34 8.98 7.51
CA LYS A 53 9.06 10.26 7.56
C LYS A 53 10.57 10.06 7.72
N PRO A 54 11.29 9.63 6.68
CA PRO A 54 12.73 9.48 6.77
C PRO A 54 13.42 10.82 7.02
N GLN A 55 14.57 10.77 7.71
CA GLN A 55 15.40 11.95 7.93
C GLN A 55 15.94 12.48 6.59
N GLU A 56 16.57 11.60 5.80
CA GLU A 56 17.10 11.89 4.45
C GLU A 56 16.05 11.69 3.35
N LYS A 57 15.03 12.55 3.31
CA LYS A 57 13.89 12.45 2.37
C LYS A 57 14.32 12.30 0.91
N SER A 58 15.39 13.00 0.50
CA SER A 58 15.92 12.93 -0.86
C SER A 58 16.47 11.59 -1.26
N LYS A 59 16.92 10.79 -0.30
CA LYS A 59 17.50 9.47 -0.51
C LYS A 59 16.43 8.38 -0.55
N TYR A 60 15.36 8.55 0.22
CA TYR A 60 14.34 7.53 0.45
C TYR A 60 13.02 7.76 -0.28
N ILE A 61 12.71 9.00 -0.67
CA ILE A 61 11.45 9.35 -1.34
C ILE A 61 11.75 9.80 -2.78
N PRO A 62 11.35 9.00 -3.79
CA PRO A 62 11.42 9.38 -5.20
C PRO A 62 10.73 10.72 -5.47
N ARG A 63 11.33 11.53 -6.35
CA ARG A 63 10.80 12.84 -6.79
C ARG A 63 10.36 12.90 -8.24
N GLN A 64 10.60 11.83 -8.98
CA GLN A 64 10.16 11.69 -10.35
C GLN A 64 8.80 10.99 -10.39
N PRO A 65 8.01 11.16 -11.47
CA PRO A 65 6.79 10.38 -11.67
C PRO A 65 7.06 8.88 -11.52
N LEU A 66 6.19 8.19 -10.79
CA LEU A 66 6.27 6.76 -10.58
C LEU A 66 5.01 6.08 -11.16
N PRO A 67 5.16 4.99 -11.91
CA PRO A 67 4.04 4.12 -12.23
C PRO A 67 3.54 3.42 -10.95
N ILE A 68 2.25 3.08 -10.94
CA ILE A 68 1.67 2.24 -9.89
C ILE A 68 1.71 0.80 -10.36
N TYR A 69 2.28 -0.07 -9.52
CA TYR A 69 2.32 -1.51 -9.73
C TYR A 69 1.52 -2.20 -8.63
N LEU A 70 0.67 -3.14 -9.03
CA LEU A 70 0.04 -4.12 -8.15
C LEU A 70 0.50 -5.50 -8.63
N ASN A 71 0.94 -6.33 -7.70
CA ASN A 71 1.36 -7.69 -8.02
C ASN A 71 0.69 -8.67 -7.06
N LEU A 72 -0.06 -9.60 -7.62
CA LEU A 72 -0.54 -10.81 -6.96
C LEU A 72 0.48 -11.90 -7.31
N TRP A 73 0.88 -12.76 -6.35
CA TRP A 73 2.01 -13.74 -6.43
C TRP A 73 3.38 -13.27 -5.88
N LEU A 74 3.35 -12.53 -4.77
CA LEU A 74 4.50 -11.83 -4.18
C LEU A 74 5.63 -12.70 -3.58
N PHE A 75 5.47 -14.02 -3.47
CA PHE A 75 6.56 -14.90 -3.00
C PHE A 75 6.87 -16.01 -4.00
N LYS A 76 7.95 -15.83 -4.75
CA LYS A 76 8.50 -16.80 -5.72
C LYS A 76 7.55 -17.23 -6.85
N GLY A 77 6.49 -16.45 -7.12
CA GLY A 77 5.51 -16.76 -8.16
C GLY A 77 4.72 -18.05 -7.91
N GLN A 78 4.70 -18.55 -6.67
CA GLN A 78 4.01 -19.79 -6.34
C GLN A 78 2.52 -19.51 -6.07
N PRO A 79 1.61 -20.37 -6.58
CA PRO A 79 0.20 -20.32 -6.22
C PRO A 79 0.03 -20.62 -4.71
N PRO A 80 -1.16 -20.37 -4.14
CA PRO A 80 -1.43 -20.76 -2.77
C PRO A 80 -1.43 -22.29 -2.68
N THR A 81 -1.03 -22.81 -1.52
CA THR A 81 -0.79 -24.25 -1.34
C THR A 81 -2.04 -25.12 -1.43
N ASP A 82 -3.22 -24.52 -1.31
CA ASP A 82 -4.52 -25.20 -1.38
C ASP A 82 -5.07 -25.32 -2.81
N LEU A 83 -4.35 -24.81 -3.81
CA LEU A 83 -4.70 -24.85 -5.25
C LEU A 83 -6.04 -24.17 -5.59
N GLN A 84 -6.59 -23.37 -4.69
CA GLN A 84 -7.80 -22.60 -4.98
C GLN A 84 -7.46 -21.34 -5.79
N GLU A 85 -8.44 -20.88 -6.56
CA GLU A 85 -8.34 -19.62 -7.29
C GLU A 85 -8.19 -18.46 -6.31
N VAL A 86 -7.26 -17.55 -6.60
CA VAL A 86 -7.10 -16.30 -5.86
C VAL A 86 -7.18 -15.15 -6.84
N GLU A 87 -8.11 -14.25 -6.58
CA GLU A 87 -8.36 -13.05 -7.37
C GLU A 87 -8.27 -11.81 -6.48
N VAL A 88 -7.81 -10.71 -7.07
CA VAL A 88 -7.96 -9.37 -6.50
C VAL A 88 -8.76 -8.53 -7.47
N ILE A 89 -9.97 -8.14 -7.07
CA ILE A 89 -10.84 -7.27 -7.87
C ILE A 89 -10.58 -5.81 -7.47
N VAL A 90 -10.13 -5.00 -8.43
CA VAL A 90 -10.00 -3.54 -8.25
C VAL A 90 -11.27 -2.87 -8.74
N SER A 91 -12.23 -2.64 -7.83
CA SER A 91 -13.51 -2.02 -8.16
C SER A 91 -13.38 -0.54 -8.57
N GLN A 92 -12.37 0.17 -8.07
CA GLN A 92 -12.12 1.57 -8.41
C GLN A 92 -10.65 1.95 -8.21
N PHE A 93 -10.14 2.81 -9.08
CA PHE A 93 -8.83 3.44 -8.94
C PHE A 93 -8.95 4.96 -9.10
N LYS A 94 -8.25 5.72 -8.24
CA LYS A 94 -8.18 7.19 -8.34
C LYS A 94 -6.75 7.65 -8.08
N PHE A 95 -6.24 8.50 -8.97
CA PHE A 95 -4.99 9.22 -8.80
C PHE A 95 -5.26 10.73 -8.82
N THR A 96 -4.73 11.43 -7.82
CA THR A 96 -4.70 12.88 -7.77
C THR A 96 -3.24 13.30 -7.61
N PRO A 97 -2.65 14.05 -8.56
CA PRO A 97 -1.31 14.60 -8.38
C PRO A 97 -1.23 15.44 -7.10
N CYS A 98 -0.12 15.35 -6.37
CA CYS A 98 0.15 16.32 -5.32
C CYS A 98 0.40 17.70 -5.96
N SER A 99 -0.34 18.70 -5.49
CA SER A 99 -0.15 20.12 -5.79
C SER A 99 1.17 20.65 -5.25
#